data_AF-A0A7W3TLA7-F1
#
_entry.id   AF-A0A7W3TLA7-F1
#
_cell.length_a   1.000
_cell.length_b   1.000
_cell.length_c   1.000
_cell.angle_alpha   90.00
_cell.angle_beta   90.00
_cell.angle_gamma   90.00
#
_symmetry.space_group_name_H-M   'P 1'
#
loop_
_entity.id
_entity.type
_entity.pdbx_description
1 polymer ?
#
loop_
_entity_poly.entity_id
_entity_poly.type
_entity_poly.pdbx_seq_one_letter_code
_entity_poly.pdbx_strand_id
1 'polypeptide(L)' 'MSPAELDVWREFFRLYPFDDHHRYHRPAALASASMGGDFQKKLDFLSPPVFGDQYSEADIATMRALGFDPSTRP' A
#
# COMPACT_ATOMS: atom_id res chain seq x y z
N MET A 1 23.88 -13.84 4.72
CA MET A 1 22.63 -13.72 5.50
C MET A 1 22.38 -15.05 6.17
N SER A 2 22.37 -15.09 7.50
CA SER A 2 22.10 -16.30 8.29
C SER A 2 20.59 -16.53 8.46
N PRO A 3 20.16 -17.76 8.78
CA PRO A 3 18.75 -18.04 9.07
C PRO A 3 18.18 -17.20 10.23
N ALA A 4 18.96 -16.97 11.29
CA ALA A 4 18.54 -16.17 12.44
C ALA A 4 18.33 -14.68 12.08
N GLU A 5 19.20 -14.11 11.25
CA GLU A 5 19.01 -12.75 10.74
C GLU A 5 17.75 -12.65 9.87
N LEU A 6 17.47 -13.65 9.04
CA LEU A 6 16.27 -13.69 8.20
C LEU A 6 14.98 -13.71 9.04
N ASP A 7 14.95 -14.42 10.16
CA ASP A 7 13.78 -14.47 11.05
C ASP A 7 13.53 -13.14 11.78
N VAL A 8 14.60 -12.44 12.18
CA VAL A 8 14.49 -11.07 12.73
C VAL A 8 13.91 -10.12 11.68
N TRP A 9 14.37 -10.21 10.44
CA TRP A 9 13.80 -9.43 9.34
C TRP A 9 12.33 -9.79 9.13
N ARG A 10 11.95 -11.07 9.07
CA ARG A 10 10.54 -11.48 8.91
C ARG A 10 9.64 -10.90 10.00
N GLU A 11 10.08 -10.94 11.26
CA GLU A 11 9.29 -10.38 12.36
C GLU A 11 9.21 -8.85 12.29
N PHE A 12 10.32 -8.19 11.92
CA PHE A 12 10.31 -6.75 11.66
C PHE A 12 9.33 -6.37 10.54
N PHE A 13 9.34 -7.09 9.43
CA PHE A 13 8.42 -6.89 8.30
C PHE A 13 6.96 -7.17 8.69
N ARG A 14 6.70 -8.12 9.58
CA ARG A 14 5.35 -8.41 10.09
C ARG A 14 4.81 -7.27 10.95
N LEU A 15 5.68 -6.63 11.74
CA LEU A 15 5.33 -5.49 12.60
C LEU A 15 5.28 -4.17 11.84
N TYR A 16 6.15 -4.01 10.83
CA TYR A 16 6.33 -2.81 10.02
C TYR A 16 6.40 -3.19 8.54
N PRO A 17 5.25 -3.51 7.91
CA PRO A 17 5.25 -3.75 6.47
C PRO A 17 5.77 -2.50 5.76
N PHE A 18 6.65 -2.68 4.77
CA PHE A 18 7.10 -1.58 3.89
C PHE A 18 5.99 -1.22 2.91
N ASP A 19 4.85 -0.85 3.46
CA ASP A 19 3.69 -0.35 2.77
C ASP A 19 3.63 1.16 2.98
N ASP A 20 3.47 1.88 1.87
CA ASP A 20 3.29 3.34 1.83
C ASP A 20 2.14 3.79 2.74
N HIS A 21 1.14 2.93 2.96
CA HIS A 21 0.07 3.17 3.93
C HIS A 21 0.61 3.50 5.32
N HIS A 22 1.52 2.68 5.85
CA HIS A 22 2.06 2.86 7.21
C HIS A 22 3.17 3.90 7.26
N ARG A 23 3.98 3.97 6.19
CA ARG A 23 5.17 4.82 6.15
C ARG A 23 4.85 6.27 5.80
N TYR A 24 3.90 6.51 4.91
CA TYR A 24 3.62 7.83 4.35
C TYR A 24 2.17 8.27 4.58
N HIS A 25 1.18 7.42 4.28
CA HIS A 25 -0.22 7.83 4.29
C HIS A 25 -0.77 8.07 5.70
N ARG A 26 -0.51 7.18 6.66
CA ARG A 26 -0.95 7.34 8.06
C ARG A 26 -0.34 8.59 8.73
N PRO A 27 0.98 8.86 8.65
CA PRO A 27 1.56 10.09 9.19
C PRO A 27 1.01 11.35 8.53
N ALA A 28 0.86 11.36 7.21
CA ALA A 28 0.32 12.51 6.48
C ALA A 28 -1.16 12.78 6.83
N ALA A 29 -1.97 11.73 6.94
CA ALA A 29 -3.36 11.84 7.40
C ALA A 29 -3.43 12.37 8.83
N LEU A 30 -2.57 11.89 9.73
CA LEU A 30 -2.50 12.35 11.13
C LEU A 30 -2.11 13.82 11.22
N ALA A 31 -1.05 14.23 10.51
CA ALA A 31 -0.61 15.62 10.48
C ALA A 31 -1.69 16.54 9.89
N SER A 32 -2.32 16.15 8.78
CA SER A 32 -3.41 16.92 8.17
C SER A 32 -4.66 16.98 9.07
N ALA A 33 -5.00 15.91 9.79
CA ALA A 33 -6.12 15.88 10.72
C ALA A 33 -5.90 16.78 11.94
N SER A 34 -4.64 17.00 12.35
CA SER A 34 -4.32 17.96 13.43
C SER A 34 -4.70 19.41 13.09
N MET A 35 -4.82 19.74 11.80
CA MET A 35 -5.30 21.03 11.29
C MET A 35 -6.83 21.07 11.10
N GLY A 36 -7.53 19.98 11.43
CA GLY A 36 -8.98 19.80 11.30
C GLY A 36 -9.40 18.81 10.20
N GLY A 37 -10.66 18.40 10.27
CA GLY A 37 -11.25 17.41 9.37
C GLY A 37 -11.10 15.97 9.87
N ASP A 38 -11.74 15.05 9.15
CA ASP A 38 -11.82 13.64 9.53
C ASP A 38 -10.57 12.86 9.10
N PHE A 39 -9.94 12.16 10.06
CA PHE A 39 -8.73 11.37 9.80
C PHE A 39 -8.97 10.26 8.79
N GLN A 40 -10.07 9.52 8.93
CA GLN A 40 -10.35 8.36 8.08
C GLN A 40 -10.56 8.81 6.63
N LYS A 41 -11.32 9.89 6.40
CA LYS A 41 -11.51 10.45 5.05
C LYS A 41 -10.19 10.90 4.40
N LYS A 42 -9.26 11.44 5.18
CA LYS A 42 -7.93 11.86 4.69
C LYS A 42 -7.06 10.64 4.38
N LEU A 43 -7.14 9.60 5.22
CA LEU A 43 -6.44 8.35 5.00
C LEU A 43 -6.96 7.64 3.74
N ASP A 44 -8.29 7.56 3.57
CA ASP A 44 -8.93 6.99 2.39
C ASP A 44 -8.57 7.76 1.12
N PHE A 45 -8.40 9.08 1.21
CA PHE A 45 -7.91 9.90 0.10
C PHE A 45 -6.46 9.57 -0.28
N LEU A 46 -5.58 9.40 0.71
CA LEU A 46 -4.15 9.10 0.49
C LEU A 46 -3.90 7.65 0.08
N SER A 47 -4.76 6.74 0.55
CA SER A 47 -4.68 5.31 0.29
C SER A 47 -6.02 4.83 -0.26
N PRO A 48 -6.40 5.29 -1.48
CA PRO A 48 -7.65 4.87 -2.08
C PRO A 48 -7.64 3.34 -2.20
N PRO A 49 -8.78 2.68 -2.00
CA PRO A 49 -8.87 1.24 -2.23
C PRO A 49 -8.36 0.94 -3.64
N VAL A 50 -7.41 0.01 -3.74
CA VAL A 50 -6.78 -0.44 -5.00
C VAL A 50 -7.83 -0.86 -6.05
N PHE A 51 -9.04 -1.17 -5.59
CA PHE A 51 -10.19 -1.53 -6.39
C PHE A 51 -10.99 -0.31 -6.85
N GLY A 52 -10.36 0.60 -7.58
CA GLY A 52 -11.11 1.31 -8.62
C GLY A 52 -11.46 0.30 -9.70
N ASP A 53 -12.70 0.27 -10.19
CA ASP A 53 -13.19 -0.74 -11.14
C ASP A 53 -12.41 -0.84 -12.48
N GLN A 54 -11.36 -0.03 -12.67
CA GLN A 54 -10.59 0.04 -13.90
C GLN A 54 -9.10 0.27 -13.59
N TYR A 55 -8.26 -0.71 -13.92
CA TYR A 55 -6.81 -0.53 -14.02
C TYR A 55 -6.50 0.56 -15.06
N SER A 56 -5.52 1.42 -14.78
CA SER A 56 -5.05 2.35 -15.82
C SER A 56 -4.38 1.59 -16.97
N GLU A 57 -4.20 2.22 -18.13
CA GLU A 57 -3.48 1.61 -19.25
C GLU A 57 -2.04 1.21 -18.87
N ALA A 58 -1.40 2.01 -18.00
CA ALA A 58 -0.06 1.73 -17.48
C ALA A 58 -0.04 0.50 -16.57
N ASP A 59 -1.08 0.33 -15.73
CA ASP A 59 -1.25 -0.85 -14.88
C ASP A 59 -1.46 -2.09 -15.75
N ILE A 60 -2.32 -2.01 -16.76
CA ILE A 60 -2.58 -3.13 -17.69
C ILE A 60 -1.31 -3.54 -18.43
N ALA A 61 -0.52 -2.58 -18.92
CA ALA A 61 0.74 -2.85 -19.60
C ALA A 61 1.75 -3.54 -18.67
N THR A 62 1.82 -3.07 -17.41
CA THR A 62 2.70 -3.63 -16.39
C THR A 62 2.27 -5.04 -15.99
N MET A 63 0.97 -5.27 -15.77
CA MET A 63 0.41 -6.59 -15.47
C MET A 63 0.72 -7.60 -16.58
N ARG A 64 0.53 -7.21 -17.85
CA ARG A 64 0.89 -8.06 -19.01
C ARG A 64 2.38 -8.37 -19.06
N ALA A 65 3.24 -7.37 -18.82
CA ALA A 65 4.69 -7.55 -18.80
C ALA A 65 5.15 -8.51 -17.68
N LEU A 66 4.43 -8.53 -16.56
CA LEU A 66 4.68 -9.41 -15.42
C LEU A 66 3.98 -10.78 -15.51
N GLY A 67 3.20 -11.02 -16.57
CA GLY A 67 2.51 -12.29 -16.80
C GLY A 67 1.19 -12.47 -16.03
N PHE A 68 0.62 -11.39 -15.50
CA PHE A 68 -0.71 -11.40 -14.89
C PHE A 68 -1.79 -11.16 -15.95
N ASP A 69 -2.91 -11.88 -15.85
CA ASP A 69 -4.11 -11.62 -16.64
C ASP A 69 -4.93 -10.50 -15.97
N PRO A 70 -5.10 -9.32 -16.62
CA PRO A 70 -5.86 -8.21 -16.05
C PRO A 70 -7.35 -8.54 -15.83
N SER A 71 -7.87 -9.61 -16.45
CA SER A 71 -9.26 -10.05 -16.31
C SER A 71 -9.51 -10.97 -15.12
N THR A 72 -8.47 -11.62 -14.59
CA THR A 72 -8.56 -12.36 -13.33
C THR A 72 -8.48 -11.41 -12.15
N ARG A 73 -9.65 -11.00 -11.65
CA ARG A 73 -9.77 -10.36 -10.33
C ARG A 73 -9.37 -11.39 -9.26
N PRO A 74 -8.48 -11.08 -8.29
CA PRO A 74 -8.33 -11.89 -7.10
C PRO A 74 -9.60 -11.89 -6.24
#